data_AF-L8MZR8-F1
#
_entry.id   AF-L8MZR8-F1
#
_cell.length_a   1.000
_cell.length_b   1.000
_cell.length_c   1.000
_cell.angle_alpha   90.00
_cell.angle_beta   90.00
_cell.angle_gamma   90.00
#
_symmetry.space_group_name_H-M   'P 1'
#
loop_
_entity.id
_entity.type
_entity.pdbx_description
1 polymer ?
#
loop_
_entity_poly.entity_id
_entity_poly.type
_entity_poly.pdbx_seq_one_letter_code
_entity_poly.pdbx_strand_id
1 'polypeptide(L)' 'MKKIENWATKSGAEGVLLRSNIKRKEAHLFYEKIGYANIKQSLTFYKSL' A
#
# COMPACT_ATOMS: atom_id res chain seq x y z
N MET A 1 7.26 8.07 -3.20
CA MET A 1 6.99 6.92 -4.07
C MET A 1 7.33 7.15 -5.54
N LYS A 2 7.66 8.39 -5.95
CA LYS A 2 7.88 8.80 -7.35
C LYS A 2 8.70 7.85 -8.24
N LYS A 3 9.75 7.19 -7.74
CA LYS A 3 10.52 6.23 -8.55
C LYS A 3 9.70 4.98 -8.91
N ILE A 4 8.91 4.46 -7.98
CA ILE A 4 8.06 3.29 -8.19
C ILE A 4 6.86 3.67 -9.07
N GLU A 5 6.27 4.84 -8.84
CA GLU A 5 5.20 5.38 -9.69
C GLU A 5 5.67 5.53 -11.14
N ASN A 6 6.83 6.16 -11.36
CA ASN A 6 7.42 6.30 -12.69
C ASN A 6 7.75 4.95 -13.34
N TRP A 7 8.21 3.96 -12.56
CA TRP A 7 8.45 2.62 -13.07
C TRP A 7 7.14 1.93 -13.47
N ALA A 8 6.09 2.05 -12.67
CA ALA A 8 4.77 1.50 -12.96
C ALA A 8 4.19 2.12 -14.23
N THR A 9 4.24 3.44 -14.37
CA THR A 9 3.84 4.15 -15.60
C THR A 9 4.63 3.67 -16.82
N LYS A 10 5.96 3.53 -16.70
CA LYS A 10 6.81 3.02 -17.79
C LYS A 10 6.52 1.56 -18.15
N SER A 11 6.04 0.78 -17.19
CA SER A 11 5.71 -0.64 -17.39
C SER A 11 4.29 -0.84 -17.92
N GLY A 12 3.52 0.23 -18.15
CA GLY A 12 2.13 0.16 -18.59
C GLY A 12 1.16 -0.31 -17.50
N ALA A 13 1.55 -0.21 -16.23
CA ALA A 13 0.69 -0.60 -15.12
C ALA A 13 -0.36 0.48 -14.84
N GLU A 14 -1.59 0.05 -14.53
CA GLU A 14 -2.73 0.93 -14.25
C GLU A 14 -2.61 1.63 -12.89
N GLY A 15 -1.84 1.07 -11.95
CA GLY A 15 -1.63 1.67 -10.64
C GLY A 15 -0.63 0.93 -9.78
N VAL A 16 -0.34 1.51 -8.61
CA VAL A 16 0.58 0.93 -7.60
C VAL A 16 -0.22 0.55 -6.37
N LEU A 17 -0.26 -0.74 -6.05
CA LEU A 17 -0.89 -1.25 -4.82
C LEU A 17 0.18 -1.52 -3.75
N LEU A 18 -0.02 -0.96 -2.57
CA LEU A 18 0.85 -1.19 -1.40
C LEU A 18 0.05 -1.91 -0.31
N ARG A 19 0.65 -2.92 0.31
CA ARG A 19 0.10 -3.60 1.48
C ARG A 19 0.93 -3.22 2.70
N SER A 20 0.29 -2.57 3.66
CA SER A 20 0.89 -2.25 4.96
C SER A 20 0.14 -3.00 6.05
N ASN A 21 0.88 -3.56 7.01
CA ASN A 21 0.27 -4.22 8.17
C ASN A 21 -0.55 -3.19 8.97
N ILE A 22 -1.74 -3.59 9.45
CA ILE A 22 -2.68 -2.73 10.17
C ILE A 22 -2.06 -2.01 11.39
N LYS A 23 -1.02 -2.59 12.00
CA LYS A 23 -0.30 -2.00 13.13
C LYS A 23 0.49 -0.73 12.76
N ARG A 24 0.84 -0.50 11.49
CA ARG A 24 1.67 0.61 11.03
C ARG A 24 0.84 1.85 10.70
N LYS A 25 0.17 2.42 11.70
CA LYS A 25 -0.72 3.60 11.54
C LYS A 25 0.00 4.79 10.89
N GLU A 26 1.24 5.07 11.27
CA GLU A 26 2.03 6.18 10.70
C GLU A 26 2.34 5.98 9.22
N ALA A 27 2.53 4.72 8.78
CA ALA A 27 2.73 4.42 7.36
C ALA A 27 1.46 4.69 6.56
N HIS A 28 0.28 4.40 7.10
CA HIS A 28 -0.99 4.70 6.43
C HIS A 28 -1.16 6.21 6.24
N LEU A 29 -0.91 7.01 7.29
CA LEU A 29 -0.94 8.47 7.22
C LEU A 29 0.06 9.02 6.19
N PHE A 30 1.26 8.42 6.10
CA PHE A 30 2.23 8.78 5.07
C PHE A 30 1.69 8.51 3.66
N TYR A 31 1.12 7.33 3.42
CA TYR A 31 0.57 6.97 2.11
C TYR A 31 -0.62 7.83 1.70
N GLU A 32 -1.53 8.12 2.64
CA GLU A 32 -2.66 9.03 2.42
C GLU A 32 -2.18 10.44 2.06
N LYS A 33 -1.17 10.96 2.78
CA LYS A 33 -0.61 12.29 2.52
C LYS A 33 0.03 12.43 1.14
N ILE A 34 0.56 11.34 0.58
CA ILE A 34 1.16 11.34 -0.76
C ILE A 34 0.18 10.91 -1.87
N GLY A 35 -1.12 10.77 -1.56
CA GLY A 35 -2.19 10.58 -2.55
C GLY A 35 -2.68 9.15 -2.76
N TYR A 36 -2.24 8.18 -1.94
CA TYR A 36 -2.78 6.81 -2.01
C TYR A 36 -4.07 6.72 -1.20
N ALA A 37 -5.10 6.09 -1.78
CA ALA A 37 -6.32 5.78 -1.07
C ALA A 37 -6.24 4.41 -0.37
N ASN A 38 -6.79 4.32 0.83
CA ASN A 38 -6.97 3.04 1.50
C ASN A 38 -8.18 2.31 0.93
N ILE A 39 -7.94 1.35 0.05
CA ILE A 39 -9.01 0.61 -0.65
C ILE A 39 -9.56 -0.53 0.23
N LYS A 40 -8.72 -1.17 1.05
CA LYS A 40 -9.14 -2.27 1.94
C LYS A 40 -8.18 -2.51 3.09
N GLN A 41 -8.73 -2.95 4.22
CA GLN A 41 -7.98 -3.48 5.35
C GLN A 41 -8.08 -5.02 5.36
N SER A 42 -6.94 -5.70 5.42
CA SER A 42 -6.88 -7.17 5.48
C SER A 42 -6.43 -7.61 6.86
N LEU A 43 -7.22 -8.47 7.50
CA LEU A 43 -6.89 -9.13 8.76
C LEU A 43 -6.34 -10.53 8.46
N THR A 44 -5.20 -10.87 9.07
CA THR A 44 -4.59 -12.19 8.97
C THR A 44 -4.74 -12.91 10.30
N PHE A 45 -5.43 -14.05 10.29
CA PHE A 45 -5.58 -14.93 11.44
C PHE A 45 -4.63 -16.12 11.28
N TYR A 46 -3.89 -16.43 12.34
CA TYR A 46 -3.00 -17.58 12.39
C TYR A 46 -3.29 -18.36 13.67
N LYS A 47 -3.45 -19.68 13.53
CA LYS A 47 -3.59 -20.62 14.64
C LYS A 47 -2.54 -21.72 14.46
N SER A 48 -1.52 -21.72 15.31
CA SER A 48 -0.65 -22.89 15.48
C SER A 48 -1.38 -23.95 16.29
N LEU A 49 -1.33 -25.20 15.84
CA LEU A 49 -1.85 -26.37 16.55
C LEU A 49 -0.78 -26.97 17.45
#